data_AF-A0A427Y6Y6-F1
#
_entry.id   AF-A0A427Y6Y6-F1
#
_cell.length_a   1.000
_cell.length_b   1.000
_cell.length_c   1.000
_cell.angle_alpha   90.00
_cell.angle_beta   90.00
_cell.angle_gamma   90.00
#
_symmetry.space_group_name_H-M   'P 1'
#
loop_
_entity.id
_entity.type
_entity.pdbx_description
1 polymer ?
#
loop_
_entity_poly.entity_id
_entity_poly.type
_entity_poly.pdbx_seq_one_letter_code
_entity_poly.pdbx_strand_id
1 'polypeptide(L)'
;MHVDADADLHDVFRILYDGDEWASDNDDEDAGDEQQLGEGVQTATSTEGSIHSRRYSKARFVTALDALVAPSSTPTVPAKRRIYAVPQPTSSVISSTAPLPADLNGKTYAPYSPLPLLARVRTFPPTFPSSLPGLSPMTLALAGWTYAHGGVVCASSSTCEKWGLGGLESLPSRSRDEVVRRLASSLPQRHTLECGWRTRASPATLPTQLRRLAHPLVTASLEPLAAALQARSIGPEPPRWACPVSASQLATLAAGLERYAAAVHGATLAIDPLAAALALFGWYPYDPVAPANHVAEQEHGHGHAQGHGHAAHTDIVACRLCLRRVGLWTFTATAASSDEERKFDVEGEHQ
;
A
#
# COMPACT_ATOMS: atom_id res chain seq x y z
N MET A 1 -15.23 -28.43 16.98
CA MET A 1 -15.15 -26.95 16.92
C MET A 1 -15.77 -26.52 15.61
N HIS A 2 -17.05 -26.14 15.65
CA HIS A 2 -17.75 -25.62 14.48
C HIS A 2 -17.33 -24.16 14.29
N VAL A 3 -16.76 -23.85 13.12
CA VAL A 3 -16.66 -22.48 12.64
C VAL A 3 -18.02 -22.19 12.03
N ASP A 4 -18.80 -21.32 12.66
CA ASP A 4 -20.09 -20.88 12.11
C ASP A 4 -19.83 -20.24 10.75
N ALA A 5 -20.50 -20.77 9.72
CA ALA A 5 -20.48 -20.20 8.39
C ALA A 5 -21.22 -18.86 8.42
N ASP A 6 -20.68 -17.87 7.72
CA ASP A 6 -21.16 -16.49 7.70
C ASP A 6 -22.63 -16.41 7.21
N ALA A 7 -23.42 -15.47 7.76
CA ALA A 7 -24.84 -15.31 7.40
C ALA A 7 -25.04 -15.00 5.91
N ASP A 8 -24.05 -14.34 5.29
CA ASP A 8 -24.04 -14.08 3.85
C ASP A 8 -23.78 -15.35 3.00
N LEU A 9 -23.13 -16.37 3.56
CA LEU A 9 -22.98 -17.69 2.92
C LEU A 9 -24.28 -18.49 3.02
N HIS A 10 -25.06 -18.30 4.09
CA HIS A 10 -26.41 -18.86 4.18
C HIS A 10 -27.36 -18.25 3.14
N ASP A 11 -27.18 -16.98 2.79
CA ASP A 11 -27.98 -16.30 1.75
C ASP A 11 -27.62 -16.81 0.32
N VAL A 12 -26.42 -17.35 0.11
CA VAL A 12 -26.04 -18.03 -1.14
C VAL A 12 -26.82 -19.32 -1.34
N PHE A 13 -27.11 -20.06 -0.26
CA PHE A 13 -28.01 -21.22 -0.31
C PHE A 13 -29.45 -20.78 -0.61
N ARG A 14 -29.91 -19.69 -0.01
CA ARG A 14 -31.22 -19.12 -0.35
C ARG A 14 -31.30 -18.74 -1.83
N ILE A 15 -30.29 -18.08 -2.38
CA ILE A 15 -30.25 -17.71 -3.81
C ILE A 15 -30.11 -18.92 -4.75
N LEU A 16 -29.47 -20.01 -4.29
CA LEU A 16 -29.33 -21.26 -5.07
C LEU A 16 -30.60 -22.14 -5.05
N TYR A 17 -31.46 -22.00 -4.03
CA TYR A 17 -32.61 -22.89 -3.82
C TYR A 17 -33.97 -22.18 -3.79
N ASP A 18 -34.05 -20.85 -3.62
CA ASP A 18 -35.27 -20.03 -3.79
C ASP A 18 -35.54 -19.71 -5.27
N GLY A 19 -35.28 -20.67 -6.16
CA GLY A 19 -35.84 -20.69 -7.50
C GLY A 19 -37.35 -20.98 -7.47
N ASP A 20 -38.10 -20.24 -6.66
CA ASP A 20 -39.57 -20.19 -6.71
C ASP A 20 -39.99 -19.30 -7.87
N GLU A 21 -39.85 -19.84 -9.09
CA GLU A 21 -40.45 -19.30 -10.31
C GLU A 21 -41.97 -19.63 -10.38
N TRP A 22 -42.61 -20.05 -9.27
CA TRP A 22 -43.99 -20.59 -9.27
C TRP A 22 -44.81 -20.32 -7.99
N ALA A 23 -44.85 -19.10 -7.45
CA ALA A 23 -45.85 -18.74 -6.44
C ALA A 23 -46.43 -17.33 -6.63
N SER A 24 -47.45 -17.29 -7.49
CA SER A 24 -48.66 -16.44 -7.47
C SER A 24 -48.53 -14.95 -7.12
N ASP A 25 -48.85 -14.13 -8.12
CA ASP A 25 -49.52 -12.84 -7.98
C ASP A 25 -50.58 -12.89 -6.88
N ASN A 26 -50.52 -11.93 -5.96
CA ASN A 26 -51.70 -11.43 -5.28
C ASN A 26 -51.53 -9.92 -5.12
N ASP A 27 -52.47 -9.24 -5.76
CA ASP A 27 -52.78 -7.83 -5.63
C ASP A 27 -53.05 -7.44 -4.16
N ASP A 28 -52.70 -6.20 -3.79
CA ASP A 28 -53.68 -5.18 -3.36
C ASP A 28 -53.02 -4.04 -2.54
N GLU A 29 -53.13 -2.84 -3.12
CA GLU A 29 -53.64 -1.58 -2.57
C GLU A 29 -52.99 -0.80 -1.39
N ASP A 30 -53.06 0.53 -1.60
CA ASP A 30 -53.20 1.66 -0.66
C ASP A 30 -51.98 2.21 0.10
N ALA A 31 -51.55 3.45 -0.21
CA ALA A 31 -52.03 4.76 0.32
C ALA A 31 -51.46 5.06 1.73
N GLY A 32 -50.98 6.24 2.11
CA GLY A 32 -50.91 7.59 1.57
C GLY A 32 -50.27 8.49 2.66
N ASP A 33 -50.05 9.77 2.32
CA ASP A 33 -49.97 10.98 3.17
C ASP A 33 -48.99 11.06 4.35
N GLU A 34 -48.11 12.06 4.54
CA GLU A 34 -48.07 13.52 4.35
C GLU A 34 -47.82 14.16 5.74
N GLN A 35 -46.89 15.12 5.78
CA GLN A 35 -46.94 16.34 6.62
C GLN A 35 -46.72 16.20 8.17
N GLN A 36 -46.19 17.16 8.95
CA GLN A 36 -45.61 18.49 8.75
C GLN A 36 -45.28 19.11 10.14
N LEU A 37 -44.19 19.90 10.21
CA LEU A 37 -43.87 21.08 11.06
C LEU A 37 -44.11 21.15 12.59
N GLY A 38 -43.19 21.86 13.26
CA GLY A 38 -43.43 22.46 14.58
C GLY A 38 -42.23 23.26 15.12
N GLU A 39 -42.14 24.54 14.74
CA GLU A 39 -41.28 25.58 15.33
C GLU A 39 -41.73 25.98 16.75
N GLY A 40 -40.81 26.52 17.57
CA GLY A 40 -41.14 27.71 18.37
C GLY A 40 -40.66 27.86 19.82
N VAL A 41 -39.66 28.74 19.97
CA VAL A 41 -39.59 29.84 20.98
C VAL A 41 -38.97 29.60 22.38
N GLN A 42 -38.16 30.61 22.71
CA GLN A 42 -37.26 30.84 23.83
C GLN A 42 -37.96 31.42 25.07
N THR A 43 -37.42 31.13 26.25
CA THR A 43 -37.43 32.05 27.40
C THR A 43 -36.12 31.95 28.16
N ALA A 44 -35.54 33.12 28.44
CA ALA A 44 -34.26 33.31 29.11
C ALA A 44 -34.46 33.64 30.59
N THR A 45 -33.59 33.10 31.46
CA THR A 45 -33.18 33.74 32.71
C THR A 45 -31.74 33.35 33.05
N SER A 46 -30.95 34.38 33.38
CA SER A 46 -29.54 34.47 33.79
C SER A 46 -29.10 33.41 34.83
N THR A 47 -27.83 33.03 35.00
CA THR A 47 -26.64 33.89 35.25
C THR A 47 -25.35 33.03 35.20
N GLU A 48 -24.23 33.68 34.85
CA GLU A 48 -22.81 33.31 35.10
C GLU A 48 -22.11 32.20 34.28
N GLY A 49 -21.13 32.63 33.47
CA GLY A 49 -20.19 31.74 32.78
C GLY A 49 -19.62 32.33 31.47
N SER A 50 -18.69 33.27 31.61
CA SER A 50 -17.87 33.86 30.54
C SER A 50 -17.30 32.83 29.53
N ILE A 51 -17.36 33.16 28.22
CA ILE A 51 -16.46 32.79 27.07
C ILE A 51 -17.18 32.87 25.68
N HIS A 52 -18.48 33.19 25.58
CA HIS A 52 -19.20 33.20 24.28
C HIS A 52 -19.78 34.56 23.84
N SER A 53 -18.92 35.57 23.71
CA SER A 53 -19.28 36.83 23.04
C SER A 53 -18.20 37.31 22.07
N ARG A 54 -17.93 36.51 21.04
CA ARG A 54 -17.44 37.04 19.75
C ARG A 54 -18.47 36.73 18.69
N ARG A 55 -19.67 37.32 18.83
CA ARG A 55 -20.67 37.29 17.78
C ARG A 55 -20.08 38.00 16.56
N TYR A 56 -19.97 37.24 15.48
CA TYR A 56 -19.56 37.72 14.17
C TYR A 56 -20.52 38.84 13.75
N SER A 57 -20.08 40.09 13.78
CA SER A 57 -20.97 41.21 13.46
C SER A 57 -21.14 41.34 11.96
N LYS A 58 -22.37 41.67 11.53
CA LYS A 58 -22.68 41.95 10.12
C LYS A 58 -21.77 43.04 9.55
N ALA A 59 -21.35 43.99 10.38
CA ALA A 59 -20.36 45.00 10.03
C ALA A 59 -19.00 44.38 9.62
N ARG A 60 -18.48 43.41 10.38
CA ARG A 60 -17.23 42.71 10.02
C ARG A 60 -17.35 41.89 8.72
N PHE A 61 -18.53 41.31 8.47
CA PHE A 61 -18.80 40.59 7.24
C PHE A 61 -18.80 41.54 6.03
N VAL A 62 -19.47 42.69 6.15
CA VAL A 62 -19.53 43.70 5.09
C VAL A 62 -18.13 44.29 4.82
N THR A 63 -17.34 44.60 5.85
CA THR A 63 -15.96 45.07 5.67
C THR A 63 -15.06 44.03 4.99
N ALA A 64 -15.27 42.74 5.28
CA ALA A 64 -14.53 41.65 4.62
C ALA A 64 -14.97 41.46 3.15
N LEU A 65 -16.24 41.74 2.84
CA LEU A 65 -16.78 41.75 1.48
C LEU A 65 -16.26 42.94 0.67
N ASP A 66 -16.25 44.14 1.24
CA ASP A 66 -15.75 45.34 0.56
C ASP A 66 -14.25 45.22 0.25
N ALA A 67 -13.48 44.55 1.12
CA ALA A 67 -12.07 44.24 0.89
C ALA A 67 -11.83 43.23 -0.26
N LEU A 68 -12.86 42.48 -0.69
CA LEU A 68 -12.76 41.54 -1.81
C LEU A 68 -13.01 42.21 -3.18
N VAL A 69 -13.66 43.38 -3.21
CA VAL A 69 -14.13 44.04 -4.44
C VAL A 69 -13.29 45.26 -4.83
N ALA A 70 -12.48 45.80 -3.92
CA ALA A 70 -11.60 46.93 -4.23
C ALA A 70 -10.45 46.53 -5.20
N PRO A 71 -10.26 47.23 -6.34
CA PRO A 71 -9.20 46.91 -7.29
C PRO A 71 -7.82 47.32 -6.74
N SER A 72 -6.93 46.34 -6.56
CA SER A 72 -5.57 46.52 -6.06
C SER A 72 -4.71 47.43 -6.96
N SER A 73 -4.26 48.56 -6.44
CA SER A 73 -2.95 49.14 -6.76
C SER A 73 -1.93 48.63 -5.73
N THR A 74 -0.99 47.82 -6.22
CA THR A 74 0.11 47.08 -5.56
C THR A 74 1.12 47.92 -4.75
N PRO A 75 2.10 47.32 -4.03
CA PRO A 75 2.17 45.98 -3.43
C PRO A 75 2.77 46.01 -2.00
N THR A 76 2.04 45.53 -1.00
CA THR A 76 2.65 45.17 0.31
C THR A 76 1.64 44.36 1.13
N VAL A 77 2.08 43.23 1.73
CA VAL A 77 1.40 42.47 2.82
C VAL A 77 0.39 41.40 2.31
N PRO A 78 0.25 40.21 2.97
CA PRO A 78 0.82 38.94 2.51
C PRO A 78 -0.27 37.95 2.05
N ALA A 79 0.17 36.85 1.45
CA ALA A 79 -0.69 35.74 1.07
C ALA A 79 -1.66 35.33 2.20
N LYS A 80 -2.93 35.10 1.84
CA LYS A 80 -4.02 34.51 2.65
C LYS A 80 -3.48 33.59 3.75
N ARG A 81 -3.33 34.11 4.97
CA ARG A 81 -3.01 33.31 6.16
C ARG A 81 -4.19 32.41 6.46
N ARG A 82 -4.13 31.17 5.98
CA ARG A 82 -4.92 30.08 6.57
C ARG A 82 -4.58 30.04 8.06
N ILE A 83 -5.59 29.89 8.92
CA ILE A 83 -5.45 29.83 10.39
C ILE A 83 -4.51 28.69 10.82
N TYR A 84 -4.37 27.68 9.97
CA TYR A 84 -3.33 26.67 10.04
C TYR A 84 -2.45 26.79 8.80
N ALA A 85 -1.14 26.88 8.98
CA ALA A 85 -0.23 26.55 7.88
C ALA A 85 -0.57 25.12 7.46
N VAL A 86 -0.93 24.92 6.19
CA VAL A 86 -0.93 23.57 5.63
C VAL A 86 0.49 23.06 5.86
N PRO A 87 0.72 21.99 6.65
CA PRO A 87 2.05 21.42 6.75
C PRO A 87 2.48 21.16 5.31
N GLN A 88 3.53 21.85 4.85
CA GLN A 88 4.13 21.44 3.60
C GLN A 88 4.58 19.99 3.85
N PRO A 89 4.16 19.03 3.02
CA PRO A 89 4.61 17.67 3.18
C PRO A 89 6.13 17.71 3.01
N THR A 90 6.86 17.67 4.12
CA THR A 90 8.27 17.37 4.09
C THR A 90 8.35 15.98 3.46
N SER A 91 8.93 15.88 2.28
CA SER A 91 9.17 14.59 1.65
C SER A 91 10.20 13.88 2.54
N SER A 92 9.73 13.08 3.50
CA SER A 92 10.57 12.15 4.24
C SER A 92 10.97 11.04 3.30
N VAL A 93 11.88 11.34 2.38
CA VAL A 93 12.44 10.37 1.45
C VAL A 93 13.23 9.36 2.28
N ILE A 94 12.77 8.10 2.30
CA ILE A 94 13.51 7.03 2.94
C ILE A 94 14.45 6.47 1.89
N SER A 95 15.75 6.70 2.10
CA SER A 95 16.78 6.15 1.22
C SER A 95 16.66 4.62 1.11
N SER A 96 17.12 4.06 -0.01
CA SER A 96 17.35 2.62 -0.15
C SER A 96 18.37 2.11 0.86
N THR A 97 19.26 2.99 1.36
CA THR A 97 20.28 2.65 2.33
C THR A 97 19.78 2.63 3.78
N ALA A 98 18.67 3.33 4.05
CA ALA A 98 18.09 3.40 5.38
C ALA A 98 17.05 2.30 5.59
N PRO A 99 16.98 1.65 6.77
CA PRO A 99 15.87 0.77 7.11
C PRO A 99 14.55 1.56 7.13
N LEU A 100 13.46 0.86 6.82
CA LEU A 100 12.14 1.43 7.09
C LEU A 100 11.94 1.55 8.61
N PRO A 101 11.34 2.64 9.12
CA PRO A 101 11.05 2.80 10.54
C PRO A 101 10.32 1.56 11.10
N ALA A 102 10.87 0.97 12.16
CA ALA A 102 10.39 -0.29 12.75
C ALA A 102 9.03 -0.14 13.45
N ASP A 103 8.72 1.06 13.94
CA ASP A 103 7.54 1.31 14.78
C ASP A 103 6.30 1.61 13.95
N LEU A 104 5.74 0.57 13.36
CA LEU A 104 4.45 0.62 12.69
C LEU A 104 3.68 -0.64 13.04
N ASN A 105 3.31 -0.76 14.31
CA ASN A 105 2.32 -1.73 14.71
C ASN A 105 1.07 -1.41 13.87
N GLY A 106 0.72 -2.27 12.90
CA GLY A 106 -0.39 -2.05 11.98
C GLY A 106 -1.73 -1.80 12.68
N LYS A 107 -1.74 -2.02 14.00
CA LYS A 107 -2.81 -1.82 14.95
C LYS A 107 -3.13 -0.37 15.31
N THR A 108 -2.32 0.60 14.93
CA THR A 108 -2.68 2.01 15.14
C THR A 108 -3.63 2.50 14.06
N TYR A 109 -4.76 3.09 14.46
CA TYR A 109 -5.66 3.78 13.54
C TYR A 109 -4.97 5.05 12.99
N ALA A 110 -4.46 4.95 11.76
CA ALA A 110 -3.75 6.02 11.08
C ALA A 110 -4.12 6.06 9.58
N PRO A 111 -5.28 6.63 9.22
CA PRO A 111 -5.81 6.55 7.85
C PRO A 111 -4.95 7.27 6.81
N TYR A 112 -4.28 8.34 7.19
CA TYR A 112 -3.49 9.17 6.25
C TYR A 112 -1.99 8.86 6.27
N SER A 113 -1.57 7.89 7.08
CA SER A 113 -0.15 7.59 7.21
C SER A 113 0.22 6.44 6.26
N PRO A 114 1.18 6.66 5.33
CA PRO A 114 1.55 5.66 4.32
C PRO A 114 2.29 4.46 4.92
N LEU A 115 3.03 4.70 6.00
CA LEU A 115 3.82 3.70 6.69
C LEU A 115 2.93 2.65 7.43
N PRO A 116 1.91 3.02 8.22
CA PRO A 116 0.90 2.07 8.72
C PRO A 116 0.13 1.35 7.62
N LEU A 117 -0.11 1.99 6.46
CA LEU A 117 -0.69 1.30 5.30
C LEU A 117 0.24 0.17 4.82
N LEU A 118 1.55 0.42 4.69
CA LEU A 118 2.52 -0.60 4.32
C LEU A 118 2.52 -1.78 5.30
N ALA A 119 2.46 -1.50 6.61
CA ALA A 119 2.39 -2.53 7.63
C ALA A 119 1.16 -3.42 7.44
N ARG A 120 -0.01 -2.85 7.14
CA ARG A 120 -1.23 -3.62 6.85
C ARG A 120 -1.12 -4.43 5.57
N VAL A 121 -0.63 -3.84 4.48
CA VAL A 121 -0.46 -4.55 3.20
C VAL A 121 0.47 -5.77 3.34
N ARG A 122 1.53 -5.66 4.16
CA ARG A 122 2.49 -6.75 4.40
C ARG A 122 1.93 -7.94 5.18
N THR A 123 0.75 -7.80 5.79
CA THR A 123 0.10 -8.93 6.47
C THR A 123 -0.47 -9.95 5.49
N PHE A 124 -0.78 -9.53 4.26
CA PHE A 124 -1.35 -10.39 3.24
C PHE A 124 -0.26 -11.27 2.61
N PRO A 125 -0.46 -12.60 2.54
CA PRO A 125 0.51 -13.49 1.92
C PRO A 125 0.59 -13.26 0.41
N PRO A 126 1.72 -13.57 -0.25
CA PRO A 126 1.85 -13.44 -1.70
C PRO A 126 0.91 -14.37 -2.47
N THR A 127 0.40 -15.43 -1.82
CA THR A 127 -0.61 -16.35 -2.35
C THR A 127 -2.03 -15.82 -2.25
N PHE A 128 -2.24 -14.65 -1.64
CA PHE A 128 -3.57 -14.07 -1.50
C PHE A 128 -4.18 -13.78 -2.87
N PRO A 129 -5.45 -14.16 -3.11
CA PRO A 129 -6.08 -14.08 -4.42
C PRO A 129 -6.16 -12.62 -4.88
N SER A 130 -5.24 -12.25 -5.77
CA SER A 130 -5.11 -10.88 -6.30
C SER A 130 -6.06 -10.61 -7.46
N SER A 131 -6.71 -11.66 -7.98
CA SER A 131 -7.66 -11.62 -9.09
C SER A 131 -9.08 -11.26 -8.67
N LEU A 132 -9.37 -11.12 -7.36
CA LEU A 132 -10.70 -10.76 -6.86
C LEU A 132 -10.90 -9.24 -6.97
N PRO A 133 -11.73 -8.74 -7.91
CA PRO A 133 -11.93 -7.31 -8.10
C PRO A 133 -12.55 -6.69 -6.84
N GLY A 134 -11.96 -5.63 -6.31
CA GLY A 134 -12.48 -4.95 -5.10
C GLY A 134 -12.08 -5.58 -3.75
N LEU A 135 -11.53 -6.80 -3.74
CA LEU A 135 -10.98 -7.46 -2.54
C LEU A 135 -9.47 -7.63 -2.58
N SER A 136 -8.78 -6.82 -3.38
CA SER A 136 -7.32 -6.85 -3.42
C SER A 136 -6.71 -6.54 -2.03
N PRO A 137 -5.52 -7.07 -1.71
CA PRO A 137 -4.80 -6.73 -0.47
C PRO A 137 -4.70 -5.22 -0.23
N MET A 138 -4.52 -4.45 -1.29
CA MET A 138 -4.46 -2.99 -1.22
C MET A 138 -5.80 -2.38 -0.82
N THR A 139 -6.90 -2.83 -1.43
CA THR A 139 -8.25 -2.33 -1.13
C THR A 139 -8.62 -2.63 0.32
N LEU A 140 -8.36 -3.87 0.77
CA LEU A 140 -8.56 -4.29 2.15
C LEU A 140 -7.72 -3.46 3.13
N ALA A 141 -6.43 -3.29 2.86
CA ALA A 141 -5.55 -2.49 3.71
C ALA A 141 -5.93 -1.00 3.76
N LEU A 142 -6.46 -0.43 2.68
CA LEU A 142 -6.99 0.93 2.68
C LEU A 142 -8.25 1.05 3.56
N ALA A 143 -9.08 0.03 3.59
CA ALA A 143 -10.26 -0.05 4.46
C ALA A 143 -9.92 -0.51 5.90
N GLY A 144 -8.64 -0.58 6.28
CA GLY A 144 -8.22 -0.88 7.64
C GLY A 144 -8.16 -2.36 7.99
N TRP A 145 -8.19 -3.23 6.98
CA TRP A 145 -8.13 -4.68 7.16
C TRP A 145 -6.70 -5.21 7.04
N THR A 146 -6.42 -6.30 7.75
CA THR A 146 -5.16 -7.06 7.72
C THR A 146 -5.47 -8.54 7.59
N TYR A 147 -4.49 -9.35 7.21
CA TYR A 147 -4.64 -10.80 7.17
C TYR A 147 -3.94 -11.43 8.38
N ALA A 148 -4.71 -12.18 9.17
CA ALA A 148 -4.19 -12.93 10.30
C ALA A 148 -5.03 -14.18 10.53
N HIS A 149 -4.37 -15.27 10.95
CA HIS A 149 -5.04 -16.53 11.31
C HIS A 149 -6.01 -17.05 10.24
N GLY A 150 -5.60 -17.01 8.96
CA GLY A 150 -6.39 -17.53 7.84
C GLY A 150 -7.58 -16.66 7.41
N GLY A 151 -7.68 -15.43 7.90
CA GLY A 151 -8.81 -14.54 7.58
C GLY A 151 -8.44 -13.06 7.63
N VAL A 152 -9.43 -12.24 7.28
CA VAL A 152 -9.35 -10.78 7.29
C VAL A 152 -9.78 -10.28 8.66
N VAL A 153 -8.89 -9.54 9.33
CA VAL A 153 -9.11 -8.96 10.66
C VAL A 153 -8.92 -7.46 10.63
N CYS A 154 -9.72 -6.74 11.41
CA CYS A 154 -9.55 -5.30 11.57
C CYS A 154 -8.18 -5.01 12.18
N ALA A 155 -7.50 -3.99 11.66
CA ALA A 155 -6.18 -3.64 12.15
C ALA A 155 -6.25 -3.06 13.57
N SER A 156 -7.18 -2.12 13.83
CA SER A 156 -7.10 -1.24 15.00
C SER A 156 -7.68 -1.78 16.30
N SER A 157 -8.48 -2.84 16.27
CA SER A 157 -9.12 -3.36 17.47
C SER A 157 -9.13 -4.87 17.50
N SER A 158 -8.75 -5.44 18.65
CA SER A 158 -8.94 -6.85 18.96
C SER A 158 -10.41 -7.23 19.17
N THR A 159 -11.30 -6.26 19.34
CA THR A 159 -12.75 -6.46 19.51
C THR A 159 -13.55 -6.26 18.23
N CYS A 160 -12.90 -5.88 17.12
CA CYS A 160 -13.56 -5.75 15.83
C CYS A 160 -13.63 -7.11 15.11
N GLU A 161 -14.54 -7.24 14.16
CA GLU A 161 -14.87 -8.51 13.52
C GLU A 161 -13.69 -9.13 12.78
N LYS A 162 -13.71 -10.46 12.72
CA LYS A 162 -12.87 -11.29 11.88
C LYS A 162 -13.78 -12.06 10.92
N TRP A 163 -13.43 -12.06 9.65
CA TRP A 163 -14.17 -12.81 8.64
C TRP A 163 -13.22 -13.43 7.62
N GLY A 164 -13.68 -14.47 6.93
CA GLY A 164 -12.87 -15.26 6.00
C GLY A 164 -13.27 -15.06 4.55
N LEU A 165 -12.31 -15.28 3.64
CA LEU A 165 -12.57 -15.42 2.19
C LEU A 165 -12.61 -16.90 1.76
N GLY A 166 -12.73 -17.83 2.72
CA GLY A 166 -12.78 -19.26 2.45
C GLY A 166 -13.99 -19.62 1.60
N GLY A 167 -13.82 -20.56 0.66
CA GLY A 167 -14.92 -21.05 -0.20
C GLY A 167 -15.24 -20.17 -1.42
N LEU A 168 -14.66 -18.98 -1.54
CA LEU A 168 -14.83 -18.14 -2.75
C LEU A 168 -14.29 -18.81 -4.02
N GLU A 169 -13.23 -19.60 -3.90
CA GLU A 169 -12.61 -20.30 -5.04
C GLU A 169 -13.45 -21.48 -5.54
N SER A 170 -14.26 -22.10 -4.66
CA SER A 170 -15.17 -23.18 -5.03
C SER A 170 -16.47 -22.70 -5.69
N LEU A 171 -16.73 -21.39 -5.71
CA LEU A 171 -17.93 -20.83 -6.33
C LEU A 171 -17.77 -20.71 -7.86
N PRO A 172 -18.85 -20.95 -8.63
CA PRO A 172 -18.89 -20.61 -10.05
C PRO A 172 -18.59 -19.12 -10.28
N SER A 173 -17.98 -18.77 -11.42
CA SER A 173 -17.47 -17.41 -11.66
C SER A 173 -18.52 -16.31 -11.47
N ARG A 174 -19.74 -16.49 -11.98
CA ARG A 174 -20.83 -15.52 -11.83
C ARG A 174 -21.22 -15.27 -10.37
N SER A 175 -21.37 -16.34 -9.59
CA SER A 175 -21.73 -16.25 -8.17
C SER A 175 -20.58 -15.68 -7.35
N ARG A 176 -19.35 -16.10 -7.67
CA ARG A 176 -18.13 -15.57 -7.06
C ARG A 176 -18.02 -14.07 -7.26
N ASP A 177 -18.23 -13.57 -8.48
CA ASP A 177 -18.11 -12.15 -8.79
C ASP A 177 -19.17 -11.31 -8.06
N GLU A 178 -20.40 -11.82 -7.94
CA GLU A 178 -21.47 -11.18 -7.18
C GLU A 178 -21.18 -11.17 -5.67
N VAL A 179 -20.71 -12.28 -5.10
CA VAL A 179 -20.29 -12.35 -3.70
C VAL A 179 -19.14 -11.38 -3.44
N VAL A 180 -18.12 -11.39 -4.30
CA VAL A 180 -16.99 -10.45 -4.22
C VAL A 180 -17.46 -9.00 -4.27
N ARG A 181 -18.41 -8.68 -5.16
CA ARG A 181 -18.99 -7.34 -5.28
C ARG A 181 -19.71 -6.92 -4.00
N ARG A 182 -20.53 -7.80 -3.42
CA ARG A 182 -21.24 -7.55 -2.15
C ARG A 182 -20.26 -7.39 -0.98
N LEU A 183 -19.28 -8.28 -0.86
CA LEU A 183 -18.22 -8.21 0.15
C LEU A 183 -17.44 -6.89 0.03
N ALA A 184 -17.03 -6.50 -1.18
CA ALA A 184 -16.31 -5.26 -1.42
C ALA A 184 -17.15 -4.02 -1.06
N SER A 185 -18.44 -4.03 -1.36
CA SER A 185 -19.35 -2.91 -1.03
C SER A 185 -19.65 -2.79 0.47
N SER A 186 -19.55 -3.89 1.22
CA SER A 186 -19.85 -3.96 2.66
C SER A 186 -18.61 -3.83 3.56
N LEU A 187 -17.43 -3.57 3.00
CA LEU A 187 -16.17 -3.50 3.77
C LEU A 187 -16.22 -2.51 4.95
N PRO A 188 -16.78 -1.29 4.82
CA PRO A 188 -16.90 -0.39 5.96
C PRO A 188 -17.85 -0.90 7.04
N GLN A 189 -18.98 -1.51 6.65
CA GLN A 189 -20.06 -1.93 7.55
C GLN A 189 -19.66 -3.13 8.41
N ARG A 190 -18.71 -3.94 7.95
CA ARG A 190 -18.12 -5.08 8.69
C ARG A 190 -17.24 -4.67 9.87
N HIS A 191 -16.93 -3.39 9.99
CA HIS A 191 -16.32 -2.90 11.21
C HIS A 191 -17.37 -2.68 12.29
N THR A 192 -17.01 -2.91 13.55
CA THR A 192 -17.86 -2.57 14.69
C THR A 192 -18.22 -1.09 14.69
N LEU A 193 -19.36 -0.73 15.30
CA LEU A 193 -19.91 0.63 15.28
C LEU A 193 -18.91 1.69 15.79
N GLU A 194 -18.06 1.33 16.75
CA GLU A 194 -17.08 2.23 17.37
C GLU A 194 -15.74 2.29 16.62
N CYS A 195 -15.55 1.48 15.58
CA CYS A 195 -14.27 1.41 14.88
C CYS A 195 -14.08 2.60 13.92
N GLY A 196 -12.96 3.31 14.06
CA GLY A 196 -12.63 4.45 13.19
C GLY A 196 -12.59 4.11 11.70
N TRP A 197 -12.23 2.87 11.34
CA TRP A 197 -12.19 2.40 9.94
C TRP A 197 -13.58 2.30 9.29
N ARG A 198 -14.64 2.14 10.09
CA ARG A 198 -16.03 2.21 9.62
C ARG A 198 -16.36 3.60 9.06
N THR A 199 -15.90 4.63 9.77
CA THR A 199 -16.18 6.02 9.46
C THR A 199 -15.24 6.56 8.38
N ARG A 200 -13.97 6.16 8.41
CA ARG A 200 -12.97 6.72 7.49
C ARG A 200 -11.88 5.72 7.12
N ALA A 201 -11.92 5.33 5.84
CA ALA A 201 -10.85 4.60 5.18
C ALA A 201 -9.65 5.52 4.85
N SER A 202 -8.52 4.89 4.53
CA SER A 202 -7.37 5.56 3.95
C SER A 202 -7.71 6.14 2.56
N PRO A 203 -7.16 7.32 2.21
CA PRO A 203 -7.41 7.92 0.91
C PRO A 203 -6.76 7.11 -0.21
N ALA A 204 -7.41 7.05 -1.38
CA ALA A 204 -6.92 6.32 -2.56
C ALA A 204 -5.58 6.84 -3.12
N THR A 205 -5.14 8.03 -2.71
CA THR A 205 -3.84 8.61 -3.08
C THR A 205 -2.68 8.08 -2.23
N LEU A 206 -2.97 7.47 -1.08
CA LEU A 206 -1.97 7.00 -0.12
C LEU A 206 -1.02 5.93 -0.69
N PRO A 207 -1.46 4.97 -1.54
CA PRO A 207 -0.55 4.02 -2.18
C PRO A 207 0.51 4.70 -3.05
N THR A 208 0.16 5.81 -3.72
CA THR A 208 1.11 6.60 -4.52
C THR A 208 2.13 7.30 -3.63
N GLN A 209 1.69 7.83 -2.48
CA GLN A 209 2.59 8.42 -1.49
C GLN A 209 3.54 7.36 -0.91
N LEU A 210 3.01 6.18 -0.57
CA LEU A 210 3.79 5.05 -0.08
C LEU A 210 4.87 4.63 -1.10
N ARG A 211 4.52 4.50 -2.39
CA ARG A 211 5.50 4.19 -3.44
C ARG A 211 6.63 5.23 -3.49
N ARG A 212 6.29 6.52 -3.45
CA ARG A 212 7.28 7.61 -3.47
C ARG A 212 8.19 7.62 -2.23
N LEU A 213 7.67 7.21 -1.08
CA LEU A 213 8.43 7.19 0.17
C LEU A 213 9.36 5.97 0.28
N ALA A 214 8.86 4.79 -0.05
CA ALA A 214 9.61 3.54 0.06
C ALA A 214 10.54 3.29 -1.13
N HIS A 215 10.22 3.85 -2.30
CA HIS A 215 11.00 3.74 -3.52
C HIS A 215 11.15 5.10 -4.22
N PRO A 216 11.99 5.98 -3.68
CA PRO A 216 12.18 7.29 -4.27
C PRO A 216 12.99 7.16 -5.56
N LEU A 217 12.42 7.66 -6.66
CA LEU A 217 13.07 7.69 -7.98
C LEU A 217 14.11 8.83 -8.05
N VAL A 218 15.03 8.84 -7.10
CA VAL A 218 16.12 9.81 -6.98
C VAL A 218 17.45 9.08 -7.05
N THR A 219 18.42 9.66 -7.74
CA THR A 219 19.72 9.02 -7.98
C THR A 219 20.44 8.64 -6.70
N ALA A 220 20.35 9.47 -5.65
CA ALA A 220 20.91 9.21 -4.31
C ALA A 220 20.34 7.96 -3.61
N SER A 221 19.22 7.42 -4.09
CA SER A 221 18.65 6.15 -3.61
C SER A 221 18.80 5.02 -4.63
N LEU A 222 18.77 5.32 -5.93
CA LEU A 222 18.84 4.30 -6.98
C LEU A 222 20.26 3.79 -7.22
N GLU A 223 21.26 4.67 -7.17
CA GLU A 223 22.65 4.30 -7.40
C GLU A 223 23.18 3.30 -6.36
N PRO A 224 23.07 3.54 -5.03
CA PRO A 224 23.60 2.58 -4.05
C PRO A 224 22.84 1.25 -4.09
N LEU A 225 21.55 1.28 -4.50
CA LEU A 225 20.75 0.08 -4.70
C LEU A 225 21.21 -0.72 -5.92
N ALA A 226 21.46 -0.06 -7.05
CA ALA A 226 21.95 -0.70 -8.26
C ALA A 226 23.33 -1.30 -8.06
N ALA A 227 24.25 -0.56 -7.43
CA ALA A 227 25.58 -1.05 -7.08
C ALA A 227 25.52 -2.30 -6.18
N ALA A 228 24.66 -2.29 -5.17
CA ALA A 228 24.49 -3.44 -4.28
C ALA A 228 23.85 -4.66 -4.97
N LEU A 229 22.87 -4.44 -5.85
CA LEU A 229 22.27 -5.51 -6.66
C LEU A 229 23.31 -6.15 -7.58
N GLN A 230 24.12 -5.33 -8.24
CA GLN A 230 25.18 -5.83 -9.10
C GLN A 230 26.22 -6.61 -8.31
N ALA A 231 26.68 -6.08 -7.19
CA ALA A 231 27.73 -6.73 -6.40
C ALA A 231 27.27 -8.02 -5.71
N ARG A 232 25.98 -8.12 -5.35
CA ARG A 232 25.47 -9.21 -4.50
C ARG A 232 24.56 -10.19 -5.21
N SER A 233 23.95 -9.82 -6.33
CA SER A 233 22.85 -10.60 -6.93
C SER A 233 22.96 -10.82 -8.42
N ILE A 234 23.88 -10.15 -9.10
CA ILE A 234 24.12 -10.37 -10.52
C ILE A 234 25.43 -11.11 -10.68
N GLY A 235 25.30 -12.39 -11.05
CA GLY A 235 26.44 -13.22 -11.42
C GLY A 235 27.07 -12.81 -12.76
N PRO A 236 28.17 -13.46 -13.17
CA PRO A 236 28.85 -13.17 -14.43
C PRO A 236 27.98 -13.45 -15.67
N GLU A 237 27.01 -14.36 -15.54
CA GLU A 237 26.02 -14.67 -16.58
C GLU A 237 24.63 -14.23 -16.09
N PRO A 238 24.13 -13.05 -16.49
CA PRO A 238 22.84 -12.57 -16.04
C PRO A 238 21.70 -13.39 -16.67
N PRO A 239 20.58 -13.61 -15.94
CA PRO A 239 19.42 -14.33 -16.48
C PRO A 239 18.81 -13.60 -17.66
N ARG A 240 18.19 -14.35 -18.58
CA ARG A 240 17.38 -13.75 -19.64
C ARG A 240 16.21 -13.01 -19.00
N TRP A 241 16.09 -11.73 -19.31
CA TRP A 241 15.08 -10.86 -18.71
C TRP A 241 14.42 -9.98 -19.77
N ALA A 242 13.25 -9.46 -19.42
CA ALA A 242 12.52 -8.50 -20.22
C ALA A 242 12.08 -7.34 -19.34
N CYS A 243 12.07 -6.14 -19.92
CA CYS A 243 11.73 -4.91 -19.23
C CYS A 243 10.64 -4.17 -20.01
N PRO A 244 9.64 -3.58 -19.35
CA PRO A 244 8.71 -2.67 -20.02
C PRO A 244 9.39 -1.35 -20.45
N VAL A 245 10.60 -1.07 -19.96
CA VAL A 245 11.41 0.09 -20.34
C VAL A 245 12.29 -0.30 -21.53
N SER A 246 12.39 0.58 -22.53
CA SER A 246 13.22 0.33 -23.71
C SER A 246 14.71 0.23 -23.35
N ALA A 247 15.47 -0.52 -24.16
CA ALA A 247 16.91 -0.70 -23.95
C ALA A 247 17.68 0.64 -23.92
N SER A 248 17.28 1.62 -24.72
CA SER A 248 17.89 2.95 -24.74
C SER A 248 17.63 3.75 -23.46
N GLN A 249 16.42 3.67 -22.91
CA GLN A 249 16.07 4.29 -21.63
C GLN A 249 16.85 3.66 -20.47
N LEU A 250 17.01 2.34 -20.48
CA LEU A 250 17.80 1.62 -19.48
C LEU A 250 19.29 1.97 -19.55
N ALA A 251 19.86 2.03 -20.76
CA ALA A 251 21.24 2.48 -20.95
C ALA A 251 21.44 3.92 -20.45
N THR A 252 20.46 4.80 -20.70
CA THR A 252 20.49 6.19 -20.21
C THR A 252 20.42 6.25 -18.69
N LEU A 253 19.60 5.39 -18.07
CA LEU A 253 19.53 5.27 -16.62
C LEU A 253 20.86 4.80 -16.04
N ALA A 254 21.42 3.69 -16.54
CA ALA A 254 22.70 3.15 -16.11
C ALA A 254 23.81 4.22 -16.18
N ALA A 255 23.97 4.88 -17.33
CA ALA A 255 24.93 5.98 -17.50
C ALA A 255 24.66 7.18 -16.58
N GLY A 256 23.41 7.41 -16.17
CA GLY A 256 23.05 8.40 -15.16
C GLY A 256 23.52 8.02 -13.75
N LEU A 257 23.34 6.75 -13.37
CA LEU A 257 23.81 6.20 -12.10
C LEU A 257 25.35 6.19 -12.04
N GLU A 258 26.02 5.77 -13.12
CA GLU A 258 27.49 5.77 -13.24
C GLU A 258 28.08 7.16 -13.05
N ARG A 259 27.50 8.18 -13.70
CA ARG A 259 27.95 9.58 -13.54
C ARG A 259 27.79 10.08 -12.11
N TYR A 260 26.73 9.67 -11.42
CA TYR A 260 26.52 10.01 -10.02
C TYR A 260 27.53 9.29 -9.12
N ALA A 261 27.75 7.99 -9.33
CA ALA A 261 28.74 7.21 -8.60
C ALA A 261 30.14 7.82 -8.74
N ALA A 262 30.54 8.20 -9.95
CA ALA A 262 31.81 8.87 -10.21
C ALA A 262 31.91 10.23 -9.49
N ALA A 263 30.81 11.00 -9.43
CA ALA A 263 30.79 12.30 -8.78
C ALA A 263 30.82 12.21 -7.23
N VAL A 264 30.18 11.20 -6.64
CA VAL A 264 30.04 11.06 -5.19
C VAL A 264 31.15 10.22 -4.57
N HIS A 265 31.50 9.10 -5.21
CA HIS A 265 32.45 8.12 -4.68
C HIS A 265 33.83 8.21 -5.33
N GLY A 266 33.99 9.03 -6.39
CA GLY A 266 35.26 9.13 -7.13
C GLY A 266 35.64 7.86 -7.88
N ALA A 267 34.74 6.87 -7.95
CA ALA A 267 34.95 5.58 -8.59
C ALA A 267 34.01 5.43 -9.79
N THR A 268 34.55 5.00 -10.93
CA THR A 268 33.75 4.59 -12.09
C THR A 268 33.38 3.12 -11.93
N LEU A 269 32.19 2.86 -11.41
CA LEU A 269 31.59 1.53 -11.42
C LEU A 269 30.67 1.46 -12.64
N ALA A 270 30.96 0.56 -13.59
CA ALA A 270 30.05 0.29 -14.71
C ALA A 270 28.80 -0.41 -14.16
N ILE A 271 27.62 0.18 -14.35
CA ILE A 271 26.37 -0.33 -13.80
C ILE A 271 25.69 -1.21 -14.84
N ASP A 272 25.46 -2.47 -14.49
CA ASP A 272 24.76 -3.42 -15.37
C ASP A 272 23.30 -2.96 -15.62
N PRO A 273 22.79 -3.03 -16.87
CA PRO A 273 21.42 -2.64 -17.18
C PRO A 273 20.35 -3.40 -16.38
N LEU A 274 20.58 -4.67 -16.03
CA LEU A 274 19.70 -5.46 -15.17
C LEU A 274 19.72 -4.91 -13.74
N ALA A 275 20.88 -4.54 -13.19
CA ALA A 275 20.96 -3.90 -11.87
C ALA A 275 20.20 -2.57 -11.84
N ALA A 276 20.41 -1.74 -12.87
CA ALA A 276 19.69 -0.47 -13.02
C ALA A 276 18.17 -0.69 -13.12
N ALA A 277 17.73 -1.71 -13.87
CA ALA A 277 16.32 -2.06 -13.97
C ALA A 277 15.74 -2.55 -12.63
N LEU A 278 16.42 -3.49 -11.97
CA LEU A 278 16.00 -4.02 -10.67
C LEU A 278 15.90 -2.90 -9.63
N ALA A 279 16.89 -2.01 -9.59
CA ALA A 279 16.86 -0.82 -8.74
C ALA A 279 15.68 0.09 -9.11
N LEU A 280 15.44 0.37 -10.41
CA LEU A 280 14.32 1.21 -10.85
C LEU A 280 12.95 0.66 -10.41
N PHE A 281 12.78 -0.66 -10.36
CA PHE A 281 11.54 -1.30 -9.92
C PHE A 281 11.48 -1.59 -8.41
N GLY A 282 12.48 -1.16 -7.63
CA GLY A 282 12.47 -1.27 -6.17
C GLY A 282 12.68 -2.71 -5.67
N TRP A 283 13.50 -3.47 -6.38
CA TRP A 283 14.01 -4.76 -5.93
C TRP A 283 15.26 -4.56 -5.08
N TYR A 284 15.41 -5.38 -4.05
CA TYR A 284 16.52 -5.34 -3.09
C TYR A 284 17.17 -6.72 -3.00
N PRO A 285 18.50 -6.82 -2.83
CA PRO A 285 19.15 -8.09 -2.51
C PRO A 285 18.52 -8.69 -1.25
N TYR A 286 18.17 -9.97 -1.27
CA TYR A 286 17.50 -10.64 -0.18
C TYR A 286 18.30 -11.85 0.29
N ASP A 287 18.71 -11.83 1.56
CA ASP A 287 19.34 -12.98 2.20
C ASP A 287 18.29 -13.71 3.08
N PRO A 288 18.04 -15.02 2.88
CA PRO A 288 17.11 -15.77 3.71
C PRO A 288 17.56 -15.89 5.18
N VAL A 289 18.87 -15.84 5.45
CA VAL A 289 19.44 -15.94 6.81
C VAL A 289 19.33 -14.60 7.54
N ALA A 290 19.53 -13.50 6.83
CA ALA A 290 19.47 -12.14 7.36
C ALA A 290 18.55 -11.25 6.49
N PRO A 291 17.21 -11.41 6.58
CA PRO A 291 16.28 -10.70 5.72
C PRO A 291 16.33 -9.19 5.96
N ALA A 292 16.87 -8.46 5.00
CA ALA A 292 16.92 -7.00 4.99
C ALA A 292 15.97 -6.43 3.93
N ASN A 293 15.50 -5.20 4.18
CA ASN A 293 14.62 -4.44 3.28
C ASN A 293 15.26 -3.10 2.85
N HIS A 294 16.59 -3.02 2.97
CA HIS A 294 17.45 -1.88 2.68
C HIS A 294 18.87 -2.39 2.37
N VAL A 295 19.69 -1.53 1.80
CA VAL A 295 21.10 -1.79 1.53
C VAL A 295 21.94 -1.14 2.62
N ALA A 296 22.59 -1.91 3.49
CA ALA A 296 23.54 -1.31 4.42
C ALA A 296 24.72 -0.73 3.62
N GLU A 297 25.04 0.55 3.83
CA GLU A 297 26.30 1.10 3.34
C GLU A 297 27.45 0.31 3.99
N GLN A 298 28.35 -0.24 3.18
CA GLN A 298 29.59 -0.80 3.69
C GLN A 298 30.43 0.38 4.21
N GLU A 299 30.43 0.59 5.52
CA GLU A 299 31.26 1.60 6.17
C GLU A 299 32.72 1.41 5.77
N HIS A 300 33.23 2.28 4.90
CA HIS A 300 34.66 2.49 4.71
C HIS A 300 35.16 3.41 5.83
N GLY A 301 35.61 2.84 6.95
CA GLY A 301 36.52 3.55 7.86
C GLY A 301 36.32 3.36 9.37
N HIS A 302 37.28 2.65 9.96
CA HIS A 302 37.82 2.80 11.33
C HIS A 302 36.88 2.76 12.54
N GLY A 303 36.87 1.60 13.20
CA GLY A 303 36.80 1.54 14.67
C GLY A 303 35.79 0.54 15.23
N HIS A 304 36.31 -0.60 15.70
CA HIS A 304 35.71 -1.49 16.71
C HIS A 304 34.17 -1.59 16.76
N ALA A 305 33.60 -2.47 15.95
CA ALA A 305 32.30 -3.08 16.25
C ALA A 305 32.23 -4.49 15.66
N GLN A 306 31.53 -5.36 16.38
CA GLN A 306 31.47 -6.81 16.20
C GLN A 306 31.00 -7.22 14.80
N GLY A 307 31.66 -8.25 14.26
CA GLY A 307 31.54 -8.68 12.88
C GLY A 307 30.15 -9.14 12.46
N HIS A 308 29.66 -8.57 11.37
CA HIS A 308 28.91 -9.30 10.35
C HIS A 308 29.56 -8.98 9.01
N GLY A 309 30.20 -10.02 8.45
CA GLY A 309 31.10 -9.94 7.31
C GLY A 309 30.44 -9.52 6.01
N HIS A 310 31.27 -9.40 4.97
CA HIS A 310 30.90 -9.20 3.57
C HIS A 310 29.51 -9.75 3.27
N ALA A 311 28.59 -8.86 2.89
CA ALA A 311 27.23 -9.24 2.55
C ALA A 311 27.27 -10.34 1.49
N ALA A 312 26.85 -11.55 1.86
CA ALA A 312 26.98 -12.73 1.02
C ALA A 312 26.24 -12.52 -0.30
N HIS A 313 26.78 -13.12 -1.36
CA HIS A 313 26.10 -13.23 -2.65
C HIS A 313 24.74 -13.91 -2.44
N THR A 314 23.71 -13.43 -3.11
CA THR A 314 22.36 -13.96 -3.08
C THR A 314 21.71 -13.89 -4.44
N ASP A 315 21.20 -15.03 -4.88
CA ASP A 315 20.41 -15.14 -6.11
C ASP A 315 18.95 -14.70 -5.89
N ILE A 316 18.58 -14.19 -4.72
CA ILE A 316 17.21 -13.81 -4.41
C ILE A 316 17.12 -12.29 -4.27
N VAL A 317 16.14 -11.71 -4.95
CA VAL A 317 15.73 -10.32 -4.74
C VAL A 317 14.33 -10.25 -4.15
N ALA A 318 14.08 -9.23 -3.34
CA ALA A 318 12.78 -8.99 -2.72
C ALA A 318 12.27 -7.58 -2.98
N CYS A 319 10.97 -7.45 -3.19
CA CYS A 319 10.32 -6.15 -3.30
C CYS A 319 10.16 -5.54 -1.90
N ARG A 320 10.64 -4.32 -1.69
CA ARG A 320 10.51 -3.61 -0.40
C ARG A 320 9.06 -3.33 -0.02
N LEU A 321 8.13 -3.24 -0.97
CA LEU A 321 6.72 -2.96 -0.69
C LEU A 321 5.93 -4.22 -0.31
N CYS A 322 5.88 -5.21 -1.21
CA CYS A 322 5.04 -6.40 -1.04
C CYS A 322 5.78 -7.62 -0.47
N LEU A 323 7.09 -7.52 -0.23
CA LEU A 323 7.94 -8.61 0.27
C LEU A 323 7.97 -9.86 -0.63
N ARG A 324 7.46 -9.76 -1.88
CA ARG A 324 7.58 -10.81 -2.88
C ARG A 324 9.05 -11.05 -3.18
N ARG A 325 9.43 -12.32 -3.23
CA ARG A 325 10.78 -12.79 -3.52
C ARG A 325 10.83 -13.41 -4.91
N VAL A 326 11.93 -13.20 -5.61
CA VAL A 326 12.18 -13.74 -6.95
C VAL A 326 13.63 -14.21 -6.98
N GLY A 327 13.86 -15.44 -7.47
CA GLY A 327 15.21 -15.93 -7.72
C GLY A 327 15.72 -15.52 -9.10
N LEU A 328 17.01 -15.26 -9.21
CA LEU A 328 17.74 -14.83 -10.39
C LEU A 328 18.60 -15.99 -10.93
N TRP A 329 17.99 -17.15 -11.14
CA TRP A 329 18.70 -18.34 -11.58
C TRP A 329 18.96 -18.32 -13.09
N THR A 330 20.14 -18.82 -13.47
CA THR A 330 20.51 -19.14 -14.85
C THR A 330 20.80 -20.62 -14.95
N PHE A 331 20.09 -21.31 -15.84
CA PHE A 331 20.41 -22.68 -16.18
C PHE A 331 21.45 -22.66 -17.29
N THR A 332 22.66 -23.16 -17.01
CA THR A 332 23.65 -23.36 -18.06
C THR A 332 23.12 -24.44 -18.99
N ALA A 333 22.93 -24.10 -20.27
CA ALA A 333 22.54 -25.07 -21.28
C ALA A 333 23.73 -25.97 -21.62
N THR A 334 24.16 -26.80 -20.68
CA THR A 334 25.19 -27.82 -20.95
C THR A 334 24.52 -29.06 -21.55
N ALA A 335 24.79 -29.21 -22.85
CA ALA A 335 24.52 -30.36 -23.72
C ALA A 335 23.03 -30.73 -23.93
N ALA A 336 22.44 -30.11 -24.96
CA ALA A 336 21.47 -30.80 -25.78
C ALA A 336 22.16 -32.00 -26.47
N SER A 337 22.22 -33.14 -25.81
CA SER A 337 22.33 -34.44 -26.48
C SER A 337 20.95 -35.08 -26.46
N SER A 338 20.29 -35.04 -27.63
CA SER A 338 19.24 -35.95 -28.09
C SER A 338 18.19 -36.45 -27.09
N ASP A 339 16.96 -35.94 -27.24
CA ASP A 339 15.74 -36.74 -27.43
C ASP A 339 15.24 -37.69 -26.33
N GLU A 340 15.53 -37.45 -25.05
CA GLU A 340 14.76 -38.05 -23.96
C GLU A 340 14.25 -36.99 -22.98
N GLU A 341 12.98 -37.11 -22.59
CA GLU A 341 12.31 -36.30 -21.55
C GLU A 341 13.15 -36.29 -20.27
N ARG A 342 13.95 -35.24 -20.11
CA ARG A 342 14.81 -35.05 -18.95
C ARG A 342 13.91 -34.81 -17.74
N LYS A 343 13.85 -35.79 -16.84
CA LYS A 343 13.19 -35.65 -15.55
C LYS A 343 13.94 -34.57 -14.75
N PHE A 344 13.25 -33.48 -14.45
CA PHE A 344 13.77 -32.34 -13.72
C PHE A 344 14.28 -32.80 -12.34
N ASP A 345 15.59 -32.78 -12.15
CA ASP A 345 16.25 -33.13 -10.88
C ASP A 345 16.72 -31.84 -10.21
N VAL A 346 15.96 -31.41 -9.21
CA VAL A 346 16.19 -30.17 -8.45
C VAL A 346 17.48 -30.26 -7.63
N GLU A 347 17.92 -31.45 -7.24
CA GLU A 347 19.04 -31.61 -6.31
C GLU A 347 20.41 -31.58 -7.02
N GLY A 348 20.45 -31.96 -8.31
CA GLY A 348 21.69 -32.01 -9.09
C GLY A 348 22.18 -30.66 -9.63
N GLU A 349 21.30 -29.69 -9.83
CA GLU A 349 21.64 -28.39 -10.46
C GLU A 349 22.02 -27.29 -9.46
N HIS A 350 22.03 -27.58 -8.15
CA HIS A 350 22.38 -26.64 -7.06
C HIS A 350 23.77 -26.90 -6.44
N GLN A 351 24.77 -27.33 -7.22
CA GLN A 351 26.18 -27.41 -6.75
C GLN A 351 27.00 -26.18 -7.11
#